data_AF-A0A929GZN6-F1
#
_entry.id   AF-A0A929GZN6-F1
#
_cell.length_a   1.000
_cell.length_b   1.000
_cell.length_c   1.000
_cell.angle_alpha   90.00
_cell.angle_beta   90.00
_cell.angle_gamma   90.00
#
_symmetry.space_group_name_H-M   'P 1'
#
loop_
_entity.id
_entity.type
_entity.pdbx_description
1 polymer ?
#
loop_
_entity_poly.entity_id
_entity_poly.type
_entity_poly.pdbx_seq_one_letter_code
_entity_poly.pdbx_strand_id
1 'polypeptide(L)'
;AEFEYETDIDYSDEGRLLGHIVMSDRMVSDAIATLPDFPDDLALRLRHMILSHHGRYEWGSPRRPKTLEAVALHHVENLDAQVNRFHRILASRRDSEKPWTAYDTLLRRYLYAGRDEELSIEEAGPSE
;
A
#
# COMPACT_ATOMS: atom_id res chain seq x y z
N ALA A 1 -33.66 -9.01 -10.76
CA ALA A 1 -33.12 -7.73 -11.22
C ALA A 1 -31.80 -7.99 -11.94
N GLU A 2 -31.57 -7.24 -13.00
CA GLU A 2 -30.37 -7.19 -13.84
C GLU A 2 -29.27 -6.44 -13.07
N PHE A 3 -28.56 -7.18 -12.21
CA PHE A 3 -27.40 -6.76 -11.40
C PHE A 3 -27.57 -5.54 -10.48
N GLU A 4 -27.29 -5.75 -9.19
CA GLU A 4 -27.07 -4.68 -8.21
C GLU A 4 -25.63 -4.85 -7.68
N TYR A 5 -24.78 -3.87 -7.97
CA TYR A 5 -23.40 -3.81 -7.47
C TYR A 5 -23.41 -2.92 -6.23
N GLU A 6 -23.21 -3.50 -5.04
CA GLU A 6 -22.82 -2.72 -3.87
C GLU A 6 -21.38 -2.22 -4.07
N THR A 7 -21.23 -0.96 -4.48
CA THR A 7 -19.94 -0.27 -4.51
C THR A 7 -19.52 0.16 -3.11
N ASP A 8 -19.36 -0.80 -2.20
CA ASP A 8 -18.65 -0.54 -0.96
C ASP A 8 -17.67 -1.70 -0.70
N ILE A 9 -16.38 -1.39 -0.78
CA ILE A 9 -15.33 -2.33 -0.40
C ILE A 9 -15.19 -2.21 1.11
N ASP A 10 -15.98 -3.01 1.82
CA ASP A 10 -15.92 -3.09 3.28
C ASP A 10 -15.16 -4.34 3.75
N TYR A 11 -14.70 -4.31 5.00
CA TYR A 11 -14.05 -5.44 5.63
C TYR A 11 -15.08 -6.51 6.01
N SER A 12 -14.76 -7.77 5.68
CA SER A 12 -15.49 -8.92 6.23
C SER A 12 -15.29 -9.04 7.75
N ASP A 13 -16.19 -9.77 8.43
CA ASP A 13 -16.04 -10.06 9.86
C ASP A 13 -14.70 -10.71 10.19
N GLU A 14 -14.26 -11.66 9.35
CA GLU A 14 -12.94 -12.28 9.48
C GLU A 14 -11.81 -11.25 9.33
N GLY A 15 -11.92 -10.34 8.34
CA GLY A 15 -10.96 -9.26 8.15
C GLY A 15 -10.87 -8.31 9.34
N ARG A 16 -11.99 -7.98 9.96
CA ARG A 16 -12.04 -7.12 11.16
C ARG A 16 -11.50 -7.82 12.41
N LEU A 17 -11.76 -9.12 12.57
CA LEU A 17 -11.39 -9.88 13.76
C LEU A 17 -9.95 -10.42 13.70
N LEU A 18 -9.49 -10.90 12.55
CA LEU A 18 -8.18 -11.52 12.38
C LEU A 18 -7.14 -10.59 11.77
N GLY A 19 -7.55 -9.67 10.89
CA GLY A 19 -6.66 -8.77 10.18
C GLY A 19 -5.96 -9.40 8.98
N HIS A 20 -5.59 -8.56 8.00
CA HIS A 20 -5.06 -9.00 6.71
C HIS A 20 -3.72 -9.74 6.82
N ILE A 21 -2.88 -9.40 7.80
CA ILE A 21 -1.55 -10.01 7.96
C ILE A 21 -1.68 -11.51 8.27
N VAL A 22 -2.55 -11.86 9.24
CA VAL A 22 -2.78 -13.26 9.64
C VAL A 22 -3.46 -14.03 8.51
N MET A 23 -4.45 -13.41 7.86
CA MET A 23 -5.13 -14.02 6.72
C MET A 23 -4.15 -14.26 5.55
N SER A 24 -3.24 -13.33 5.29
CA SER A 24 -2.23 -13.46 4.23
C SER A 24 -1.21 -14.57 4.52
N ASP A 25 -0.73 -14.70 5.76
CA ASP A 25 0.12 -15.83 6.17
C ASP A 25 -0.60 -17.16 5.98
N ARG A 26 -1.89 -17.23 6.34
CA ARG A 26 -2.72 -18.42 6.15
C ARG A 26 -2.91 -18.76 4.68
N MET A 27 -3.30 -17.79 3.84
CA MET A 27 -3.48 -18.01 2.40
C MET A 27 -2.21 -18.54 1.74
N VAL A 28 -1.04 -17.97 2.08
CA VAL A 28 0.24 -18.42 1.53
C VAL A 28 0.64 -19.79 2.08
N SER A 29 0.40 -20.05 3.36
CA SER A 29 0.66 -21.37 3.95
C SER A 29 -0.21 -22.46 3.32
N ASP A 30 -1.50 -22.18 3.11
CA ASP A 30 -2.44 -23.10 2.47
C ASP A 30 -2.03 -23.36 1.01
N ALA A 31 -1.59 -22.33 0.27
CA ALA A 31 -1.08 -22.48 -1.09
C ALA A 31 0.20 -23.33 -1.13
N ILE A 32 1.17 -23.07 -0.24
CA ILE A 32 2.42 -23.85 -0.13
C ILE A 32 2.11 -25.32 0.15
N ALA A 33 1.12 -25.62 1.00
CA ALA A 33 0.75 -26.99 1.33
C ALA A 33 0.21 -27.79 0.13
N THR A 34 -0.23 -27.13 -0.94
CA THR A 34 -0.65 -27.79 -2.18
C THR A 34 0.51 -28.14 -3.12
N LEU A 35 1.70 -27.61 -2.86
CA LEU A 35 2.88 -27.79 -3.71
C LEU A 35 3.74 -28.94 -3.16
N PRO A 36 3.91 -30.05 -3.90
CA PRO A 36 4.77 -31.14 -3.48
C PRO A 36 6.24 -30.67 -3.43
N ASP A 37 6.96 -31.14 -2.42
CA ASP A 37 8.40 -30.88 -2.21
C ASP A 37 8.78 -29.38 -2.14
N PHE A 38 7.87 -28.51 -1.69
CA PHE A 38 8.18 -27.10 -1.48
C PHE A 38 9.25 -26.93 -0.37
N PRO A 39 10.34 -26.18 -0.58
CA PRO A 39 11.40 -26.08 0.42
C PRO A 39 10.96 -25.37 1.71
N ASP A 40 11.10 -26.04 2.86
CA ASP A 40 10.70 -25.52 4.18
C ASP A 40 11.35 -24.17 4.52
N ASP A 41 12.65 -24.02 4.21
CA ASP A 41 13.39 -22.78 4.45
C ASP A 41 12.85 -21.62 3.59
N LEU A 42 12.43 -21.90 2.35
CA LEU A 42 11.79 -20.90 1.51
C LEU A 42 10.39 -20.53 2.06
N ALA A 43 9.62 -21.52 2.51
CA ALA A 43 8.30 -21.29 3.11
C ALA A 43 8.41 -20.39 4.34
N LEU A 44 9.38 -20.67 5.22
CA LEU A 44 9.66 -19.87 6.40
C LEU A 44 10.01 -18.42 6.05
N ARG A 45 10.87 -18.20 5.05
CA ARG A 45 11.25 -16.84 4.61
C ARG A 45 10.08 -16.08 4.00
N LEU A 46 9.27 -16.71 3.16
CA LEU A 46 8.09 -16.08 2.56
C LEU A 46 7.08 -15.64 3.63
N ARG A 47 6.80 -16.53 4.58
CA ARG A 47 5.94 -16.22 5.72
C ARG A 47 6.51 -15.10 6.59
N HIS A 48 7.83 -15.11 6.84
CA HIS A 48 8.50 -14.02 7.55
C HIS A 48 8.36 -12.68 6.82
N MET A 49 8.45 -12.65 5.48
CA MET A 49 8.21 -11.43 4.71
C MET A 49 6.79 -10.90 4.93
N ILE A 50 5.77 -11.76 4.83
CA ILE A 50 4.36 -11.38 5.07
C ILE A 50 4.17 -10.89 6.51
N LEU A 51 4.71 -11.59 7.50
CA LEU A 51 4.55 -11.19 8.90
C LEU A 51 5.34 -9.93 9.28
N SER A 52 6.28 -9.48 8.44
CA SER A 52 7.15 -8.34 8.74
C SER A 52 7.08 -7.18 7.77
N HIS A 53 6.24 -7.25 6.72
CA HIS A 53 6.13 -6.23 5.67
C HIS A 53 5.83 -4.80 6.18
N HIS A 54 5.04 -4.65 7.25
CA HIS A 54 4.83 -3.35 7.91
C HIS A 54 6.08 -2.77 8.60
N GLY A 55 7.16 -3.54 8.80
CA GLY A 55 8.49 -3.06 9.20
C GLY A 55 8.70 -2.71 10.67
N ARG A 56 7.69 -2.11 11.31
CA ARG A 56 7.78 -1.53 12.66
C ARG A 56 6.62 -1.97 13.53
N TYR A 57 6.89 -2.20 14.81
CA TYR A 57 5.85 -2.58 15.77
C TYR A 57 4.79 -1.47 15.91
N GLU A 58 5.24 -0.21 15.86
CA GLU A 58 4.39 0.97 15.90
C GLU A 58 3.49 1.11 14.66
N TRP A 59 3.80 0.39 13.58
CA TRP A 59 3.00 0.31 12.35
C TRP A 59 2.17 -0.98 12.30
N GLY A 60 2.01 -1.67 13.43
CA GLY A 60 1.21 -2.88 13.53
C GLY A 60 1.90 -4.14 13.00
N SER A 61 3.21 -4.08 12.75
CA SER A 61 3.95 -5.26 12.30
C SER A 61 4.13 -6.28 13.43
N PRO A 62 3.76 -7.56 13.26
CA PRO A 62 4.06 -8.61 14.24
C PRO A 62 5.55 -8.82 14.50
N ARG A 63 6.40 -8.62 13.50
CA ARG A 63 7.86 -8.78 13.56
C ARG A 63 8.57 -7.77 12.68
N ARG A 64 9.76 -7.32 13.09
CA ARG A 64 10.61 -6.50 12.21
C ARG A 64 11.27 -7.38 11.12
N PRO A 65 11.52 -6.85 9.91
CA PRO A 65 12.26 -7.53 8.85
C PRO A 65 13.61 -8.07 9.33
N LYS A 66 13.98 -9.26 8.85
CA LYS A 66 15.21 -9.98 9.25
C LYS A 66 15.99 -10.57 8.08
N THR A 67 15.45 -10.45 6.86
CA THR A 67 16.11 -10.86 5.63
C THR A 67 16.17 -9.66 4.69
N LEU A 68 17.06 -9.72 3.69
CA LEU A 68 17.22 -8.64 2.72
C LEU A 68 15.92 -8.40 1.93
N GLU A 69 15.24 -9.47 1.57
CA GLU A 69 13.97 -9.45 0.84
C GLU A 69 12.85 -8.82 1.68
N ALA A 70 12.77 -9.15 2.97
CA ALA A 70 11.78 -8.55 3.87
C ALA A 70 12.04 -7.04 4.09
N VAL A 71 13.32 -6.62 4.16
CA VAL A 71 13.68 -5.20 4.25
C VAL A 71 13.30 -4.47 2.96
N ALA A 72 13.61 -5.06 1.81
CA ALA A 72 13.25 -4.50 0.51
C ALA A 72 11.73 -4.36 0.36
N LEU A 73 10.98 -5.44 0.66
CA LEU A 73 9.51 -5.44 0.62
C LEU A 73 8.93 -4.34 1.49
N HIS A 74 9.38 -4.22 2.73
CA HIS A 74 8.93 -3.18 3.64
C HIS A 74 9.10 -1.77 3.07
N HIS A 75 10.27 -1.50 2.47
CA HIS A 75 10.55 -0.19 1.91
C HIS A 75 9.73 0.12 0.66
N VAL A 76 9.50 -0.88 -0.20
CA VAL A 76 8.64 -0.73 -1.38
C VAL A 76 7.21 -0.43 -0.96
N GLU A 77 6.66 -1.17 0.00
CA GLU A 77 5.29 -0.96 0.49
C GLU A 77 5.12 0.38 1.20
N ASN A 78 6.08 0.76 2.06
CA ASN A 78 6.04 2.06 2.71
C ASN A 78 6.19 3.22 1.72
N LEU A 79 6.92 3.03 0.63
CA LEU A 79 7.00 4.01 -0.45
C LEU A 79 5.66 4.12 -1.18
N ASP A 80 5.07 2.99 -1.58
CA ASP A 80 3.77 2.94 -2.24
C ASP A 80 2.68 3.61 -1.40
N ALA A 81 2.60 3.28 -0.10
CA ALA A 81 1.64 3.89 0.81
C ALA A 81 1.79 5.42 0.91
N GLN A 82 3.03 5.93 0.91
CA GLN A 82 3.28 7.37 0.93
C GLN A 82 2.90 8.02 -0.41
N VAL A 83 3.28 7.42 -1.54
CA VAL A 83 2.98 7.93 -2.89
C VAL A 83 1.48 7.98 -3.12
N ASN A 84 0.76 6.88 -2.84
CA ASN A 84 -0.70 6.82 -2.95
C ASN A 84 -1.38 7.88 -2.09
N ARG A 85 -0.83 8.14 -0.89
CA ARG A 85 -1.37 9.16 -0.01
C ARG A 85 -1.10 10.58 -0.49
N PHE A 86 0.08 10.86 -1.04
CA PHE A 86 0.37 12.10 -1.75
C PHE A 86 -0.64 12.33 -2.87
N HIS A 87 -0.84 11.35 -3.75
CA HIS A 87 -1.80 11.45 -4.85
C HIS A 87 -3.22 11.76 -4.37
N ARG A 88 -3.73 11.03 -3.36
CA ARG A 88 -5.07 11.29 -2.81
C ARG A 88 -5.21 12.70 -2.25
N ILE A 89 -4.22 13.17 -1.49
CA ILE A 89 -4.26 14.51 -0.90
C ILE A 89 -4.30 15.56 -2.01
N LEU A 90 -3.40 15.45 -3.01
CA LEU A 90 -3.33 16.39 -4.12
C LEU A 90 -4.60 16.37 -4.98
N ALA A 91 -5.16 15.19 -5.27
CA ALA A 91 -6.40 15.03 -6.04
C ALA A 91 -7.64 15.54 -5.30
N SER A 92 -7.66 15.45 -3.96
CA SER A 92 -8.79 15.94 -3.14
C SER A 92 -8.80 17.46 -2.91
N ARG A 93 -7.82 18.18 -3.46
CA ARG A 93 -7.66 19.62 -3.28
C ARG A 93 -8.81 20.36 -3.97
N ARG A 94 -9.57 21.13 -3.18
CA ARG A 94 -10.73 21.90 -3.65
C ARG A 94 -10.39 23.32 -4.14
N ASP A 95 -9.25 23.85 -3.73
CA ASP A 95 -8.83 25.24 -4.00
C ASP A 95 -7.50 25.22 -4.76
N SER A 96 -7.56 25.35 -6.10
CA SER A 96 -6.40 25.32 -6.99
C SER A 96 -5.54 26.59 -6.92
N GLU A 97 -6.02 27.65 -6.26
CA GLU A 97 -5.29 28.92 -6.16
C GLU A 97 -4.16 28.88 -5.12
N LYS A 98 -4.25 28.05 -4.06
CA LYS A 98 -3.23 27.97 -2.99
C LYS A 98 -2.21 26.84 -3.16
N PRO A 99 -0.92 27.10 -3.45
CA PRO A 99 0.05 26.06 -3.83
C PRO A 99 0.43 25.03 -2.74
N TRP A 100 -0.14 25.14 -1.54
CA TRP A 100 0.12 24.24 -0.42
C TRP A 100 -1.18 23.59 0.09
N THR A 101 -1.10 22.32 0.45
CA THR A 101 -2.21 21.59 1.07
C THR A 101 -2.39 21.97 2.55
N ALA A 102 -3.48 21.52 3.17
CA ALA A 102 -3.55 21.50 4.64
C ALA A 102 -2.46 20.59 5.23
N TYR A 103 -2.15 20.77 6.53
CA TYR A 103 -1.18 19.93 7.23
C TYR A 103 -1.67 18.48 7.25
N ASP A 104 -0.79 17.60 6.84
CA ASP A 104 -1.07 16.19 6.85
C ASP A 104 -0.48 15.50 8.09
N THR A 105 -1.32 14.82 8.86
CA THR A 105 -0.94 14.22 10.15
C THR A 105 -0.09 12.96 10.03
N LEU A 106 -0.32 12.10 9.04
CA LEU A 106 0.44 10.84 8.90
C LEU A 106 1.80 11.08 8.22
N LEU A 107 1.87 12.00 7.25
CA LEU A 107 3.14 12.42 6.62
C LEU A 107 3.88 13.50 7.41
N ARG A 108 3.21 14.11 8.38
CA ARG A 108 3.70 15.17 9.28
C ARG A 108 4.25 16.39 8.55
N ARG A 109 3.61 16.80 7.45
CA ARG A 109 4.09 17.91 6.61
C ARG A 109 2.95 18.51 5.78
N TYR A 110 3.17 19.73 5.29
CA TYR A 110 2.37 20.31 4.20
C TYR A 110 2.92 19.79 2.86
N LEU A 111 2.04 19.59 1.87
CA LEU A 111 2.45 19.18 0.53
C LEU A 111 2.40 20.38 -0.42
N TYR A 112 3.42 20.50 -1.26
CA TYR A 112 3.42 21.47 -2.35
C TYR A 112 2.69 20.85 -3.55
N ALA A 113 1.71 21.57 -4.07
CA ALA A 113 0.84 21.11 -5.14
C ALA A 113 1.07 21.86 -6.47
N GLY A 114 2.10 22.71 -6.54
CA GLY A 114 2.35 23.56 -7.70
C GLY A 114 1.39 24.76 -7.77
N ARG A 115 1.69 25.67 -8.69
CA ARG A 115 0.76 26.70 -9.19
C ARG A 115 0.24 26.19 -10.53
N ASP A 116 -1.01 26.51 -10.89
CA ASP A 116 -1.71 25.95 -12.06
C ASP A 116 -0.98 26.12 -13.42
N GLU A 117 0.13 26.87 -13.49
CA GLU A 117 0.99 27.03 -14.66
C GLU A 117 2.03 25.89 -14.88
N GLU A 118 2.26 24.99 -13.91
CA GLU A 118 3.35 23.99 -13.98
C GLU A 118 2.91 22.56 -14.38
N LEU A 119 1.61 22.30 -14.53
CA LEU A 119 1.06 20.97 -14.85
C LEU A 119 0.48 20.83 -16.26
N SER A 120 0.66 21.81 -17.15
CA SER A 120 0.49 21.56 -18.58
C SER A 120 1.67 20.71 -19.06
N ILE A 121 1.55 19.40 -18.91
CA ILE A 121 2.25 18.50 -19.82
C ILE A 121 1.60 18.76 -21.17
N GLU A 122 2.16 19.69 -21.94
CA GLU A 122 1.86 19.78 -23.36
C GLU A 122 2.16 18.39 -23.93
N GLU A 123 1.12 17.67 -24.34
CA GLU A 123 1.30 16.58 -25.29
C GLU A 123 1.82 17.21 -26.58
N ALA A 124 3.15 17.34 -26.67
CA ALA A 124 3.84 17.62 -27.92
C ALA A 124 3.71 16.36 -28.79
N GLY A 125 2.51 16.13 -29.32
CA GLY A 125 2.32 15.29 -30.48
C GLY A 125 3.05 15.92 -31.67
N PRO A 126 3.79 15.15 -32.48
CA PRO A 126 4.53 15.71 -33.60
C PRO A 126 3.55 16.32 -34.60
N SER A 127 3.77 17.58 -34.93
CA SER A 127 3.17 18.21 -36.11
C SER A 127 3.83 17.60 -37.35
N GLU A 128 3.01 16.98 -38.19
CA GLU A 128 3.23 16.53 -39.59
C GLU A 128 4.66 16.24 -40.09
#